data_AF-A0A5C7NCX2-F1
#
_entry.id   AF-A0A5C7NCX2-F1
#
_cell.length_a   1.000
_cell.length_b   1.000
_cell.length_c   1.000
_cell.angle_alpha   90.00
_cell.angle_beta   90.00
_cell.angle_gamma   90.00
#
_symmetry.space_group_name_H-M   'P 1'
#
loop_
_entity.id
_entity.type
_entity.pdbx_description
1 polymer ?
#
loop_
_entity_poly.entity_id
_entity_poly.type
_entity_poly.pdbx_seq_one_letter_code
_entity_poly.pdbx_strand_id
1 'polypeptide(L)'
;MNRLTASLAAAAMVGTCGLAAAEPAAAAKKYTACVKKSTGQVRILLGKSKKCKKGWKKTSWTKSGPRGAKGSVGPSGAANSFGVVVDADGALVGQSVGSFPIPITIFPVLRDGGVFVYYPNGLLVPLGLDPFYDNAACTGVPFLAADEAVRRDAILQDPTVRVVYRTVTGVSFGPASAYKPDGTSTAVVNQVRWARDEAGVCQAEVNFTGFRLPLVSVPAPPDVKGPLRFA
;
A
#
# COMPACT_ATOMS: atom_id res chain seq x y z
N MET A 1 -8.18 36.76 -63.03
CA MET A 1 -9.18 37.83 -62.72
C MET A 1 -10.47 37.07 -62.42
N ASN A 2 -11.01 37.00 -61.21
CA ASN A 2 -11.31 38.05 -60.22
C ASN A 2 -10.94 37.62 -58.78
N ARG A 3 -10.85 38.64 -57.91
CA ARG A 3 -10.34 38.64 -56.54
C ARG A 3 -11.46 38.75 -55.48
N LEU A 4 -11.09 38.37 -54.25
CA LEU A 4 -11.62 38.75 -52.91
C LEU A 4 -12.92 38.04 -52.47
N THR A 5 -13.12 37.56 -51.23
CA THR A 5 -12.72 38.03 -49.87
C THR A 5 -12.69 36.88 -48.85
N ALA A 6 -11.91 37.06 -47.77
CA ALA A 6 -11.74 36.16 -46.62
C ALA A 6 -12.95 36.07 -45.67
N SER A 7 -13.05 34.99 -44.90
CA SER A 7 -13.81 34.95 -43.64
C SER A 7 -13.16 33.96 -42.66
N LEU A 8 -12.78 34.50 -41.50
CA LEU A 8 -12.28 33.85 -40.30
C LEU A 8 -13.45 33.14 -39.59
N ALA A 9 -13.31 31.87 -39.19
CA ALA A 9 -14.23 31.25 -38.24
C ALA A 9 -13.46 30.29 -37.31
N ALA A 10 -13.27 30.74 -36.07
CA ALA A 10 -12.79 29.93 -34.96
C ALA A 10 -13.96 29.07 -34.44
N ALA A 11 -13.79 27.75 -34.37
CA ALA A 11 -14.75 26.85 -33.74
C ALA A 11 -14.17 26.35 -32.41
N ALA A 12 -14.83 26.75 -31.33
CA ALA A 12 -14.49 26.46 -29.95
C ALA A 12 -14.69 24.97 -29.60
N MET A 13 -13.76 24.43 -28.81
CA MET A 13 -13.86 23.10 -28.20
C MET A 13 -14.98 23.10 -27.14
N VAL A 14 -15.98 22.24 -27.32
CA VAL A 14 -16.97 21.94 -26.28
C VAL A 14 -16.40 20.82 -25.40
N GLY A 15 -15.82 21.20 -24.26
CA GLY A 15 -15.44 20.27 -23.21
C GLY A 15 -16.68 19.73 -22.50
N THR A 16 -16.88 18.42 -22.54
CA THR A 16 -17.88 17.72 -21.73
C THR A 16 -17.46 17.71 -20.27
N CYS A 17 -17.99 18.64 -19.46
CA CYS A 17 -17.96 18.53 -18.01
C CYS A 17 -18.92 17.43 -17.56
N GLY A 18 -18.37 16.31 -17.08
CA GLY A 18 -19.13 15.32 -16.33
C GLY A 18 -19.70 15.95 -15.06
N LEU A 19 -21.01 16.03 -14.96
CA LEU A 19 -21.74 16.39 -13.75
C LEU A 19 -21.49 15.30 -12.70
N ALA A 20 -20.56 15.54 -11.77
CA ALA A 20 -20.47 14.77 -10.54
C ALA A 20 -21.73 15.05 -9.72
N ALA A 21 -22.59 14.04 -9.60
CA ALA A 21 -23.75 14.09 -8.71
C ALA A 21 -23.24 14.31 -7.27
N ALA A 22 -23.50 15.49 -6.71
CA ALA A 22 -23.24 15.77 -5.31
C ALA A 22 -24.19 14.92 -4.45
N GLU A 23 -23.63 13.96 -3.71
CA GLU A 23 -24.34 13.25 -2.66
C GLU A 23 -24.93 14.26 -1.66
N PRO A 24 -26.19 14.09 -1.20
CA PRO A 24 -26.78 14.99 -0.24
C PRO A 24 -25.99 14.92 1.08
N ALA A 25 -25.38 16.05 1.44
CA ALA A 25 -24.60 16.18 2.65
C ALA A 25 -25.47 15.86 3.88
N ALA A 26 -25.26 14.68 4.47
CA ALA A 26 -25.83 14.33 5.76
C ALA A 26 -25.48 15.44 6.76
N ALA A 27 -26.50 16.01 7.43
CA ALA A 27 -26.36 17.16 8.31
C ALA A 27 -25.20 16.95 9.30
N ALA A 28 -24.17 17.80 9.17
CA ALA A 28 -22.92 17.65 9.90
C ALA A 28 -23.15 17.67 11.42
N LYS A 29 -22.70 16.61 12.12
CA LYS A 29 -22.69 16.56 13.58
C LYS A 29 -21.78 17.68 14.11
N LYS A 30 -22.38 18.70 14.75
CA LYS A 30 -21.67 19.80 15.44
C LYS A 30 -21.20 19.33 16.81
N TYR A 31 -19.89 19.35 17.04
CA TYR A 31 -19.31 19.14 18.36
C TYR A 31 -19.23 20.48 19.08
N THR A 32 -19.57 20.48 20.36
CA THR A 32 -19.46 21.67 21.22
C THR A 32 -18.61 21.32 22.43
N ALA A 33 -17.65 22.18 22.76
CA ALA A 33 -16.87 22.10 23.98
C ALA A 33 -16.88 23.44 24.73
N CYS A 34 -16.56 23.37 26.02
CA CYS A 34 -16.29 24.52 26.86
C CYS A 34 -14.80 24.53 27.21
N VAL A 35 -14.17 25.68 27.08
CA VAL A 35 -12.75 25.90 27.41
C VAL A 35 -12.66 26.87 28.59
N LYS A 36 -11.99 26.50 29.68
CA LYS A 36 -11.83 27.38 30.86
C LYS A 36 -10.87 28.51 30.50
N LYS A 37 -11.29 29.77 30.67
CA LYS A 37 -10.50 30.94 30.25
C LYS A 37 -9.15 31.04 30.96
N SER A 38 -9.08 30.63 32.22
CA SER A 38 -7.87 30.81 33.05
C SER A 38 -6.84 29.68 32.91
N THR A 39 -7.23 28.48 32.49
CA THR A 39 -6.32 27.32 32.47
C THR A 39 -6.31 26.56 31.15
N GLY A 40 -7.14 26.94 30.17
CA GLY A 40 -7.26 26.22 28.90
C GLY A 40 -7.92 24.84 29.00
N GLN A 41 -8.40 24.42 30.19
CA GLN A 41 -9.04 23.11 30.36
C GLN A 41 -10.23 22.97 29.41
N VAL A 42 -10.30 21.86 28.66
CA VAL A 42 -11.36 21.60 27.69
C VAL A 42 -12.32 20.54 28.22
N ARG A 43 -13.63 20.78 28.07
CA ARG A 43 -14.69 19.80 28.36
C ARG A 43 -15.64 19.72 27.19
N ILE A 44 -15.76 18.54 26.59
CA ILE A 44 -16.71 18.29 25.50
C ILE A 44 -18.10 18.15 26.09
N LEU A 45 -19.08 18.86 25.52
CA LEU A 45 -20.47 18.76 25.90
C LEU A 45 -21.10 17.58 25.14
N LEU A 46 -21.19 16.43 25.82
CA LEU A 46 -21.92 15.27 25.34
C LEU A 46 -23.36 15.37 25.89
N GLY A 47 -24.37 15.59 25.02
CA GLY A 47 -25.79 15.61 25.39
C GLY A 47 -26.48 16.99 25.39
N LYS A 48 -27.65 17.09 26.05
CA LYS A 48 -28.59 18.24 26.01
C LYS A 48 -28.11 19.50 26.74
N SER A 49 -26.98 19.47 27.43
CA SER A 49 -26.44 20.62 28.16
C SER A 49 -25.90 21.67 27.19
N LYS A 50 -26.64 22.78 27.01
CA LYS A 50 -26.32 23.82 26.00
C LYS A 50 -25.40 24.95 26.50
N LYS A 51 -25.11 25.02 27.80
CA LYS A 51 -24.43 26.17 28.45
C LYS A 51 -23.11 25.77 29.11
N CYS A 52 -22.09 26.61 28.96
CA CYS A 52 -20.82 26.50 29.68
C CYS A 52 -20.95 27.13 31.09
N LYS A 53 -20.20 26.60 32.06
CA LYS A 53 -20.12 27.19 33.41
C LYS A 53 -19.50 28.60 33.34
N LYS A 54 -19.85 29.49 34.27
CA LYS A 54 -19.22 30.83 34.40
C LYS A 54 -17.69 30.68 34.46
N GLY A 55 -16.97 31.50 33.69
CA GLY A 55 -15.51 31.40 33.53
C GLY A 55 -15.03 30.49 32.39
N TRP A 56 -15.96 29.90 31.62
CA TRP A 56 -15.66 29.06 30.45
C TRP A 56 -16.18 29.71 29.17
N LYS A 57 -15.43 29.55 28.07
CA LYS A 57 -15.79 29.99 26.73
C LYS A 57 -16.29 28.81 25.91
N LYS A 58 -17.39 28.98 25.18
CA LYS A 58 -17.94 27.97 24.28
C LYS A 58 -17.17 27.97 22.96
N THR A 59 -16.81 26.78 22.49
CA THR A 59 -16.22 26.54 21.17
C THR A 59 -17.02 25.43 20.48
N SER A 60 -17.26 25.57 19.19
CA SER A 60 -17.93 24.55 18.39
C SER A 60 -17.23 24.35 17.06
N TRP A 61 -17.11 23.09 16.64
CA TRP A 61 -16.57 22.72 15.33
C TRP A 61 -17.41 21.60 14.71
N THR A 62 -17.39 21.52 13.39
CA THR A 62 -18.01 20.45 12.62
C THR A 62 -16.97 19.41 12.25
N LYS A 63 -17.37 18.13 12.15
CA LYS A 63 -16.50 17.07 11.62
C LYS A 63 -16.16 17.25 10.13
N SER A 64 -17.01 17.96 9.39
CA SER A 64 -16.93 18.09 7.95
C SER A 64 -16.06 19.27 7.54
N GLY A 65 -14.79 18.99 7.28
CA GLY A 65 -14.04 19.62 6.20
C GLY A 65 -13.72 18.54 5.15
N PRO A 66 -13.48 18.89 3.88
CA PRO A 66 -12.91 17.94 2.94
C PRO A 66 -11.65 17.35 3.58
N ARG A 67 -11.46 16.02 3.43
CA ARG A 67 -10.18 15.40 3.78
C ARG A 67 -9.10 16.21 3.06
N GLY A 68 -8.12 16.73 3.81
CA GLY A 68 -7.01 17.45 3.21
C GLY A 68 -6.41 16.63 2.08
N ALA A 69 -5.88 17.30 1.05
CA ALA A 69 -5.15 16.62 -0.02
C ALA A 69 -4.15 15.64 0.62
N LYS A 70 -3.98 14.46 0.01
CA LYS A 70 -2.91 13.54 0.41
C LYS A 70 -1.62 14.35 0.42
N GLY A 71 -0.89 14.32 1.55
CA GLY A 71 0.40 14.99 1.64
C GLY A 71 1.30 14.55 0.49
N SER A 72 2.19 15.44 0.05
CA SER A 72 3.22 15.08 -0.91
C SER A 72 3.94 13.82 -0.45
N VAL A 73 4.26 12.92 -1.38
CA VAL A 73 5.16 11.81 -1.10
C VAL A 73 6.43 12.41 -0.48
N GLY A 74 6.87 11.84 0.65
CA GLY A 74 8.09 12.30 1.31
C GLY A 74 9.28 12.23 0.35
N PRO A 75 10.34 13.03 0.55
CA PRO A 75 11.55 12.89 -0.23
C PRO A 75 12.04 11.45 -0.13
N SER A 76 12.46 10.88 -1.26
CA SER A 76 13.13 9.60 -1.28
C SER A 76 14.34 9.65 -0.36
N GLY A 77 14.54 8.62 0.47
CA GLY A 77 15.71 8.55 1.35
C GLY A 77 17.01 8.68 0.56
N ALA A 78 18.09 9.12 1.23
CA ALA A 78 19.42 9.13 0.63
C ALA A 78 19.74 7.75 0.05
N ALA A 79 20.17 7.71 -1.21
CA ALA A 79 20.56 6.47 -1.88
C ALA A 79 21.62 5.75 -1.03
N ASN A 80 21.46 4.44 -0.84
CA ASN A 80 22.53 3.64 -0.25
C ASN A 80 23.67 3.49 -1.27
N SER A 81 24.75 2.79 -0.90
CA SER A 81 25.90 2.56 -1.79
C SER A 81 25.55 1.87 -3.11
N PHE A 82 24.38 1.25 -3.23
CA PHE A 82 23.89 0.60 -4.44
C PHE A 82 23.04 1.53 -5.35
N GLY A 83 22.83 2.79 -4.94
CA GLY A 83 22.11 3.79 -5.73
C GLY A 83 20.59 3.62 -5.71
N VAL A 84 19.95 4.16 -6.73
CA VAL A 84 18.50 3.99 -6.94
C VAL A 84 18.23 3.18 -8.20
N VAL A 85 17.06 2.57 -8.25
CA VAL A 85 16.55 1.96 -9.48
C VAL A 85 15.53 2.90 -10.10
N VAL A 86 15.69 3.19 -11.38
CA VAL A 86 14.77 3.97 -12.19
C VAL A 86 14.21 3.15 -13.34
N ASP A 87 13.03 3.52 -13.79
CA ASP A 87 12.37 2.93 -14.95
C ASP A 87 12.92 3.51 -16.27
N ALA A 88 12.39 3.06 -17.40
CA ALA A 88 12.84 3.50 -18.72
C ALA A 88 12.69 5.00 -18.98
N ASP A 89 11.73 5.65 -18.32
CA ASP A 89 11.48 7.08 -18.44
C ASP A 89 12.28 7.88 -17.39
N GLY A 90 13.06 7.19 -16.54
CA GLY A 90 13.85 7.77 -15.47
C GLY A 90 13.04 8.04 -14.19
N ALA A 91 11.81 7.55 -14.10
CA ALA A 91 11.02 7.67 -12.88
C ALA A 91 11.59 6.73 -11.80
N LEU A 92 11.61 7.20 -10.55
CA LEU A 92 12.12 6.44 -9.43
C LEU A 92 11.24 5.22 -9.12
N VAL A 93 11.84 4.03 -9.14
CA VAL A 93 11.21 2.78 -8.68
C VAL A 93 11.45 2.60 -7.19
N GLY A 94 12.66 2.89 -6.71
CA GLY A 94 13.02 2.92 -5.29
C GLY A 94 14.53 2.78 -5.07
N GLN A 95 14.94 2.52 -3.83
CA GLN A 95 16.36 2.34 -3.49
C GLN A 95 16.81 0.93 -3.82
N SER A 96 17.93 0.77 -4.53
CA SER A 96 18.50 -0.55 -4.79
C SER A 96 18.96 -1.17 -3.47
N VAL A 97 18.63 -2.44 -3.17
CA VAL A 97 19.26 -3.16 -2.04
C VAL A 97 20.30 -4.18 -2.51
N GLY A 98 20.68 -4.11 -3.78
CA GLY A 98 21.67 -4.96 -4.42
C GLY A 98 21.23 -5.41 -5.81
N SER A 99 22.01 -6.31 -6.41
CA SER A 99 21.65 -7.01 -7.65
C SER A 99 22.11 -8.46 -7.53
N PHE A 100 21.23 -9.41 -7.81
CA PHE A 100 21.57 -10.83 -7.81
C PHE A 100 21.58 -11.35 -9.25
N PRO A 101 22.74 -11.78 -9.78
CA PRO A 101 22.83 -12.37 -11.11
C PRO A 101 22.56 -13.89 -11.03
N ILE A 102 21.32 -14.33 -11.25
CA ILE A 102 21.01 -15.77 -11.42
C ILE A 102 19.72 -15.97 -12.21
N PRO A 103 19.70 -16.84 -13.23
CA PRO A 103 20.18 -16.54 -14.59
C PRO A 103 19.57 -15.28 -15.25
N ILE A 104 18.64 -14.60 -14.57
CA ILE A 104 18.02 -13.34 -14.97
C ILE A 104 18.35 -12.31 -13.88
N THR A 105 18.88 -11.14 -14.26
CA THR A 105 19.13 -10.06 -13.30
C THR A 105 17.82 -9.66 -12.62
N ILE A 106 17.81 -9.65 -11.29
CA ILE A 106 16.70 -9.10 -10.52
C ILE A 106 17.13 -7.81 -9.82
N PHE A 107 16.15 -6.93 -9.61
CA PHE A 107 16.29 -5.65 -8.91
C PHE A 107 15.52 -5.71 -7.59
N PRO A 108 16.16 -6.10 -6.49
CA PRO A 108 15.68 -5.83 -5.14
C PRO A 108 15.61 -4.33 -4.89
N VAL A 109 14.41 -3.82 -4.63
CA VAL A 109 14.12 -2.40 -4.42
C VAL A 109 13.44 -2.20 -3.08
N LEU A 110 14.06 -1.41 -2.22
CA LEU A 110 13.40 -0.87 -1.02
C LEU A 110 12.50 0.30 -1.43
N ARG A 111 11.19 0.13 -1.21
CA ARG A 111 10.17 1.15 -1.42
C ARG A 111 8.99 0.89 -0.49
N ASP A 112 8.23 1.92 -0.12
CA ASP A 112 7.03 1.77 0.72
C ASP A 112 7.31 0.98 2.02
N GLY A 113 8.52 1.13 2.56
CA GLY A 113 9.03 0.46 3.76
C GLY A 113 9.28 -1.04 3.61
N GLY A 114 9.30 -1.60 2.39
CA GLY A 114 9.49 -3.02 2.12
C GLY A 114 10.44 -3.28 0.95
N VAL A 115 11.10 -4.44 0.96
CA VAL A 115 11.89 -4.91 -0.18
C VAL A 115 10.98 -5.65 -1.15
N PHE A 116 10.94 -5.17 -2.38
CA PHE A 116 10.21 -5.77 -3.49
C PHE A 116 11.19 -6.13 -4.60
N VAL A 117 10.94 -7.19 -5.34
CA VAL A 117 11.85 -7.61 -6.40
C VAL A 117 11.22 -7.40 -7.76
N TYR A 118 11.97 -6.83 -8.70
CA TYR A 118 11.55 -6.63 -10.07
C TYR A 118 12.46 -7.36 -11.05
N TYR A 119 11.88 -7.83 -12.15
CA TYR A 119 12.66 -8.19 -13.34
C TYR A 119 13.13 -6.94 -14.09
N PRO A 120 14.11 -7.07 -15.01
CA PRO A 120 14.63 -5.93 -15.77
C PRO A 120 13.58 -5.27 -16.65
N ASN A 121 12.53 -5.99 -17.05
CA ASN A 121 11.41 -5.43 -17.80
C ASN A 121 10.41 -4.63 -16.95
N GLY A 122 10.64 -4.50 -15.64
CA GLY A 122 9.81 -3.73 -14.73
C GLY A 122 8.66 -4.48 -14.09
N LEU A 123 8.57 -5.80 -14.27
CA LEU A 123 7.55 -6.63 -13.62
C LEU A 123 7.92 -6.93 -12.17
N LEU A 124 7.00 -6.67 -11.24
CA LEU A 124 7.09 -7.07 -9.83
C LEU A 124 6.94 -8.59 -9.72
N VAL A 125 7.88 -9.27 -9.09
CA VAL A 125 7.90 -10.75 -9.03
C VAL A 125 7.67 -11.29 -7.62
N PRO A 126 6.90 -12.40 -7.48
CA PRO A 126 6.81 -13.14 -6.24
C PRO A 126 8.07 -14.01 -6.07
N LEU A 127 9.02 -13.60 -5.24
CA LEU A 127 10.22 -14.39 -4.96
C LEU A 127 10.31 -14.80 -3.50
N GLY A 128 10.61 -16.08 -3.29
CA GLY A 128 11.21 -16.62 -2.06
C GLY A 128 10.26 -16.86 -0.89
N LEU A 129 9.03 -16.34 -0.91
CA LEU A 129 8.05 -16.50 0.16
C LEU A 129 6.62 -16.48 -0.39
N ASP A 130 5.85 -17.52 -0.09
CA ASP A 130 4.42 -17.61 -0.43
C ASP A 130 3.54 -17.39 0.81
N PRO A 131 2.37 -16.75 0.66
CA PRO A 131 1.39 -16.68 1.73
C PRO A 131 0.71 -18.05 1.92
N PHE A 132 0.84 -18.63 3.10
CA PHE A 132 0.15 -19.86 3.48
C PHE A 132 -1.19 -19.59 4.17
N TYR A 133 -2.06 -20.59 4.17
CA TYR A 133 -3.39 -20.57 4.76
C TYR A 133 -3.69 -21.87 5.53
N ASP A 134 -4.63 -21.80 6.48
CA ASP A 134 -5.02 -22.94 7.32
C ASP A 134 -6.08 -23.85 6.66
N ASN A 135 -6.59 -23.47 5.48
CA ASN A 135 -7.74 -24.13 4.87
C ASN A 135 -7.60 -24.27 3.35
N ALA A 136 -8.30 -25.27 2.82
CA ALA A 136 -8.35 -25.61 1.40
C ALA A 136 -8.97 -24.54 0.49
N ALA A 137 -9.60 -23.51 1.05
CA ALA A 137 -10.11 -22.38 0.29
C ALA A 137 -9.07 -21.25 0.14
N CYS A 138 -7.92 -21.34 0.82
CA CYS A 138 -6.92 -20.26 0.90
C CYS A 138 -7.57 -18.92 1.28
N THR A 139 -8.40 -18.98 2.33
CA THR A 139 -9.14 -17.83 2.90
C THR A 139 -8.71 -17.54 4.32
N GLY A 140 -9.10 -16.37 4.83
CA GLY A 140 -8.73 -15.92 6.19
C GLY A 140 -7.40 -15.20 6.23
N VAL A 141 -6.74 -15.23 7.38
CA VAL A 141 -5.46 -14.54 7.61
C VAL A 141 -4.33 -15.38 7.01
N PRO A 142 -3.62 -14.89 5.98
CA PRO A 142 -2.45 -15.60 5.47
C PRO A 142 -1.31 -15.57 6.50
N PHE A 143 -0.35 -16.46 6.38
CA PHE A 143 0.81 -16.50 7.27
C PHE A 143 2.10 -16.89 6.53
N LEU A 144 3.24 -16.51 7.10
CA LEU A 144 4.54 -17.10 6.79
C LEU A 144 4.86 -18.23 7.75
N ALA A 145 5.55 -19.25 7.24
CA ALA A 145 6.10 -20.32 8.04
C ALA A 145 7.60 -20.06 8.29
N ALA A 146 8.03 -20.21 9.53
CA ALA A 146 9.43 -20.31 9.91
C ALA A 146 9.65 -21.64 10.63
N ASP A 147 10.64 -22.41 10.20
CA ASP A 147 11.02 -23.71 10.74
C ASP A 147 11.74 -23.62 12.10
N GLU A 148 12.42 -22.51 12.35
CA GLU A 148 13.20 -22.29 13.56
C GLU A 148 13.03 -20.89 14.16
N ALA A 149 13.38 -20.76 15.44
CA ALA A 149 13.23 -19.52 16.20
C ALA A 149 14.10 -18.38 15.64
N VAL A 150 15.32 -18.68 15.17
CA VAL A 150 16.23 -17.68 14.61
C VAL A 150 15.63 -17.05 13.35
N ARG A 151 15.10 -17.88 12.43
CA ARG A 151 14.42 -17.39 11.22
C ARG A 151 13.16 -16.59 11.56
N ARG A 152 12.35 -17.05 12.51
CA ARG A 152 11.18 -16.30 13.01
C ARG A 152 11.62 -14.92 13.52
N ASP A 153 12.62 -14.86 14.37
CA ASP A 153 13.07 -13.61 14.99
C ASP A 153 13.66 -12.65 13.95
N ALA A 154 14.44 -13.16 12.98
CA ALA A 154 14.94 -12.36 11.87
C ALA A 154 13.79 -11.74 11.04
N ILE A 155 12.75 -12.52 10.72
CA ILE A 155 11.58 -12.02 9.98
C ILE A 155 10.82 -10.95 10.79
N LEU A 156 10.63 -11.16 12.10
CA LEU A 156 9.87 -10.22 12.93
C LEU A 156 10.65 -8.94 13.25
N GLN A 157 11.97 -9.00 13.27
CA GLN A 157 12.84 -7.83 13.51
C GLN A 157 13.10 -7.01 12.25
N ASP A 158 12.92 -7.60 11.06
CA ASP A 158 13.10 -6.91 9.79
C ASP A 158 11.78 -6.27 9.30
N PRO A 159 11.61 -4.94 9.41
CA PRO A 159 10.39 -4.25 8.97
C PRO A 159 10.21 -4.27 7.45
N THR A 160 11.27 -4.64 6.70
CA THR A 160 11.29 -4.61 5.24
C THR A 160 10.78 -5.89 4.60
N VAL A 161 10.53 -6.95 5.38
CA VAL A 161 10.00 -8.22 4.85
C VAL A 161 8.67 -7.98 4.14
N ARG A 162 8.61 -8.43 2.88
CA ARG A 162 7.40 -8.46 2.09
C ARG A 162 7.22 -9.83 1.47
N VAL A 163 5.97 -10.24 1.41
CA VAL A 163 5.51 -11.44 0.71
C VAL A 163 4.68 -10.95 -0.45
N VAL A 164 5.06 -11.31 -1.67
CA VAL A 164 4.33 -10.94 -2.87
C VAL A 164 3.74 -12.21 -3.47
N TYR A 165 2.46 -12.14 -3.85
CA TYR A 165 1.79 -13.20 -4.57
C TYR A 165 1.18 -12.64 -5.86
N ARG A 166 1.33 -13.39 -6.95
CA ARG A 166 0.72 -13.11 -8.25
C ARG A 166 0.35 -14.43 -8.90
N THR A 167 -0.75 -14.45 -9.63
CA THR A 167 -0.99 -15.53 -10.58
C THR A 167 -0.10 -15.36 -11.80
N VAL A 168 0.26 -16.45 -12.46
CA VAL A 168 0.99 -16.48 -13.71
C VAL A 168 0.13 -17.21 -14.74
N THR A 169 -0.05 -16.61 -15.91
CA THR A 169 -0.77 -17.23 -17.03
C THR A 169 0.10 -17.14 -18.26
N GLY A 170 0.73 -18.26 -18.61
CA GLY A 170 1.77 -18.29 -19.64
C GLY A 170 2.98 -17.44 -19.21
N VAL A 171 3.23 -16.34 -19.92
CA VAL A 171 4.32 -15.39 -19.64
C VAL A 171 3.86 -14.08 -18.99
N SER A 172 2.58 -14.00 -18.61
CA SER A 172 1.98 -12.80 -18.02
C SER A 172 1.70 -12.98 -16.54
N PHE A 173 1.96 -11.94 -15.76
CA PHE A 173 1.61 -11.89 -14.35
C PHE A 173 0.25 -11.23 -14.15
N GLY A 174 -0.60 -11.85 -13.35
CA GLY A 174 -1.84 -11.27 -12.86
C GLY A 174 -1.62 -10.15 -11.84
N PRO A 175 -2.69 -9.59 -11.25
CA PRO A 175 -2.58 -8.55 -10.24
C PRO A 175 -1.71 -8.97 -9.05
N ALA A 176 -0.93 -8.03 -8.52
CA ALA A 176 -0.09 -8.29 -7.36
C ALA A 176 -0.82 -8.08 -6.03
N SER A 177 -0.61 -9.02 -5.11
CA SER A 177 -0.94 -8.86 -3.70
C SER A 177 0.35 -8.83 -2.90
N ALA A 178 0.42 -7.97 -1.88
CA ALA A 178 1.56 -7.87 -1.00
C ALA A 178 1.14 -7.95 0.47
N TYR A 179 2.01 -8.53 1.27
CA TYR A 179 1.80 -8.70 2.70
C TYR A 179 3.07 -8.41 3.48
N LYS A 180 2.90 -8.15 4.78
CA LYS A 180 4.00 -8.10 5.75
C LYS A 180 3.61 -8.85 7.04
N PRO A 181 4.58 -9.32 7.83
CA PRO A 181 4.30 -9.84 9.17
C PRO A 181 3.56 -8.82 10.03
N ASP A 182 2.63 -9.28 10.85
CA ASP A 182 1.90 -8.42 11.81
C ASP A 182 2.69 -8.12 13.09
N GLY A 183 3.86 -8.75 13.24
CA GLY A 183 4.74 -8.62 14.40
C GLY A 183 4.56 -9.75 15.43
N THR A 184 3.66 -10.69 15.19
CA THR A 184 3.36 -11.80 16.11
C THR A 184 3.77 -13.15 15.54
N SER A 185 3.82 -14.15 16.41
CA SER A 185 3.99 -15.54 15.98
C SER A 185 3.30 -16.53 16.91
N THR A 186 3.04 -17.74 16.40
CA THR A 186 2.51 -18.85 17.19
C THR A 186 3.25 -20.13 16.82
N ALA A 187 3.72 -20.87 17.81
CA ALA A 187 4.34 -22.17 17.58
C ALA A 187 3.28 -23.22 17.19
N VAL A 188 3.59 -24.07 16.23
CA VAL A 188 2.71 -25.14 15.74
C VAL A 188 3.48 -26.43 15.52
N VAL A 189 2.76 -27.55 15.60
CA VAL A 189 3.31 -28.89 15.41
C VAL A 189 2.47 -29.63 14.38
N ASN A 190 3.12 -30.19 13.34
CA ASN A 190 2.48 -30.99 12.30
C ASN A 190 1.23 -30.31 11.70
N GLN A 191 1.30 -29.00 11.50
CA GLN A 191 0.20 -28.19 11.00
C GLN A 191 0.10 -28.34 9.48
N VAL A 192 -1.08 -28.73 8.98
CA VAL A 192 -1.38 -28.66 7.54
C VAL A 192 -1.38 -27.20 7.12
N ARG A 193 -0.75 -26.90 6.00
CA ARG A 193 -0.79 -25.56 5.37
C ARG A 193 -1.23 -25.68 3.91
N TRP A 194 -1.76 -24.60 3.39
CA TRP A 194 -2.24 -24.50 2.02
C TRP A 194 -1.66 -23.26 1.36
N ALA A 195 -1.29 -23.33 0.10
CA ALA A 195 -0.80 -22.19 -0.67
C ALA A 195 -1.59 -22.10 -1.99
N ARG A 196 -1.68 -20.89 -2.54
CA ARG A 196 -2.17 -20.72 -3.92
C ARG A 196 -1.01 -20.96 -4.86
N ASP A 197 -1.21 -21.82 -5.85
CA ASP A 197 -0.24 -22.01 -6.94
C ASP A 197 -0.23 -20.80 -7.88
N GLU A 198 0.60 -20.88 -8.92
CA GLU A 198 0.69 -19.84 -9.95
C GLU A 198 -0.63 -19.64 -10.71
N ALA A 199 -1.51 -20.65 -10.81
CA ALA A 199 -2.81 -20.50 -11.45
C ALA A 199 -3.87 -19.90 -10.51
N GLY A 200 -3.56 -19.66 -9.23
CA GLY A 200 -4.52 -19.18 -8.23
C GLY A 200 -5.29 -20.27 -7.51
N VAL A 201 -4.98 -21.54 -7.78
CA VAL A 201 -5.66 -22.69 -7.19
C VAL A 201 -5.04 -23.00 -5.84
N CYS A 202 -5.87 -23.19 -4.82
CA CYS A 202 -5.41 -23.54 -3.48
C CYS A 202 -5.04 -25.02 -3.42
N GLN A 203 -3.81 -25.31 -3.01
CA GLN A 203 -3.28 -26.66 -2.91
C GLN A 203 -2.76 -26.94 -1.50
N ALA A 204 -2.89 -28.19 -1.07
CA ALA A 204 -2.31 -28.63 0.19
C ALA A 204 -0.79 -28.70 0.04
N GLU A 205 -0.10 -28.17 1.04
CA GLU A 205 1.34 -28.22 1.14
C GLU A 205 1.75 -29.23 2.21
N VAL A 206 3.05 -29.54 2.26
CA VAL A 206 3.59 -30.39 3.32
C VAL A 206 3.28 -29.80 4.69
N ASN A 207 2.89 -30.67 5.63
CA ASN A 207 2.73 -30.29 7.03
C ASN A 207 4.03 -29.71 7.56
N PHE A 208 3.93 -28.76 8.48
CA PHE A 208 5.10 -28.15 9.08
C PHE A 208 5.01 -28.05 10.60
N THR A 209 6.18 -28.11 11.22
CA THR A 209 6.39 -27.83 12.65
C THR A 209 7.32 -26.63 12.72
N GLY A 210 6.99 -25.65 13.56
CA GLY A 210 7.73 -24.39 13.64
C GLY A 210 6.83 -23.26 14.10
N PHE A 211 6.91 -22.11 13.42
CA PHE A 211 6.21 -20.89 13.77
C PHE A 211 5.37 -20.38 12.62
N ARG A 212 4.14 -19.99 12.95
CA ARG A 212 3.24 -19.22 12.11
C ARG A 212 3.43 -17.74 12.41
N LEU A 213 3.69 -16.95 11.37
CA LEU A 213 3.78 -15.50 11.46
C LEU A 213 2.61 -14.92 10.66
N PRO A 214 1.52 -14.47 11.31
CA PRO A 214 0.37 -13.92 10.61
C PRO A 214 0.77 -12.72 9.75
N LEU A 215 0.11 -12.60 8.59
CA LEU A 215 0.37 -11.58 7.60
C LEU A 215 -0.80 -10.59 7.52
N VAL A 216 -0.46 -9.31 7.36
CA VAL A 216 -1.41 -8.25 7.03
C VAL A 216 -1.19 -7.77 5.60
N SER A 217 -2.29 -7.52 4.90
CA SER A 217 -2.22 -6.98 3.54
C SER A 217 -1.67 -5.55 3.54
N VAL A 218 -0.81 -5.27 2.56
CA VAL A 218 -0.29 -3.93 2.27
C VAL A 218 -0.45 -3.66 0.77
N PRO A 219 -0.47 -2.39 0.34
CA PRO A 219 -0.50 -2.06 -1.08
C PRO A 219 0.70 -2.70 -1.80
N ALA A 220 0.42 -3.49 -2.83
CA ALA A 220 1.46 -3.98 -3.72
C ALA A 220 1.89 -2.82 -4.64
N PRO A 221 3.21 -2.61 -4.81
CA PRO A 221 3.70 -1.73 -5.86
C PRO A 221 3.19 -2.15 -7.24
N PRO A 222 2.95 -1.20 -8.16
CA PRO A 222 2.59 -1.52 -9.53
C PRO A 222 3.81 -2.06 -10.29
N ASP A 223 3.54 -2.74 -11.40
CA ASP A 223 4.55 -2.91 -12.45
C ASP A 223 4.99 -1.54 -13.00
N VAL A 224 6.22 -1.46 -13.45
CA VAL A 224 6.84 -0.24 -13.99
C VAL A 224 7.39 -0.49 -15.38
N LYS A 225 7.76 0.57 -16.08
CA LYS A 225 8.22 0.47 -17.47
C LYS A 225 9.69 0.04 -17.55
N GLY A 226 9.96 -1.15 -18.06
CA GLY A 226 11.33 -1.57 -18.36
C GLY A 226 11.92 -0.92 -19.62
N PRO A 227 13.27 -0.96 -19.80
CA PRO A 227 14.23 -1.62 -18.93
C PRO A 227 14.54 -0.81 -17.65
N LEU A 228 14.66 -1.52 -16.52
CA LEU A 228 15.15 -0.96 -15.28
C LEU A 228 16.66 -0.77 -15.32
N ARG A 229 17.14 0.28 -14.64
CA ARG A 229 18.56 0.59 -14.54
C ARG A 229 18.91 1.22 -13.19
N PHE A 230 20.17 1.08 -12.79
CA PHE A 230 20.74 1.86 -11.70
C PHE A 230 20.97 3.31 -12.15
N ALA A 231 20.73 4.25 -11.25
CA ALA A 231 21.00 5.68 -11.43
C ALA A 231 21.69 6.28 -10.19
#